data_AF-A0A448BGM0-F1
#
_entry.id   AF-A0A448BGM0-F1
#
_cell.length_a   1.000
_cell.length_b   1.000
_cell.length_c   1.000
_cell.angle_alpha   90.00
_cell.angle_beta   90.00
_cell.angle_gamma   90.00
#
_symmetry.space_group_name_H-M   'P 1'
#
loop_
_entity.id
_entity.type
_entity.pdbx_description
1 polymer ?
#
loop_
_entity_poly.entity_id
_entity_poly.type
_entity_poly.pdbx_seq_one_letter_code
_entity_poly.pdbx_strand_id
1 'polypeptide(L)'
;MTDLSQHTPMMQQYFKLKHQHPDQLMFYRMGDFYELFYEDAKKAAKLLDITLTARGQSGGKAIPMAGIPFHSAEGYLAKLVKLGESVAICEQIGDPATSKGPVERQVVRIITPGTVSDEALLDERRDNLLAAILGDERLFGLAVLDITSGRFSVQEIKGWETLLAELERLNPAELLIPDDWPQGLPAEKRRGVRRRAPWDFDRDSAHKSLCQQFGTQDLKGFGCQNLTLAIGAAGCLLAYAKETQRTALPHLRSLRHDRLDDTVILDGASRRNLELDINLSGGRENTLQSVVDRCQTAMASRLMSRWLNRPLRDRAVLEARQESIACLLERYRFENLQPQLKEIGDLERILARIGLRNARPRDLARLRDALAALPDLQNAMTELEAPHLQALATTIGTYPELAELLAKAIIDNPPAVIRDGGVIKTGYDAELDELQALSENAGQFLMDLEAREKARTGLPNLKVGYNRIHGYFIELPRVQAEQAPADYIRRQTLKGAERFITPELKAFEDKALSAQSRALAREKALYEELLERLIGPPRSAPGQRLGAGGTGRAGESRRTRAEPRPESPTVRRTHLPAHRAGPPSGGRAGAGDTVRGQRPGAGCRHPDAGDHRSEHGR
;
A
#
# COMPACT_ATOMS: atom_id res chain seq x y z
N MET A 1 34.42 14.55 8.77
CA MET A 1 33.61 15.17 7.70
C MET A 1 34.47 15.20 6.45
N THR A 2 34.03 14.53 5.38
CA THR A 2 34.69 14.56 4.07
C THR A 2 34.68 15.99 3.56
N ASP A 3 35.84 16.52 3.13
CA ASP A 3 35.88 17.83 2.47
C ASP A 3 35.15 17.74 1.13
N LEU A 4 34.03 18.46 1.01
CA LEU A 4 33.18 18.46 -0.18
C LEU A 4 33.41 19.69 -1.07
N SER A 5 34.37 20.55 -0.74
CA SER A 5 34.61 21.83 -1.44
C SER A 5 34.93 21.67 -2.93
N GLN A 6 35.51 20.54 -3.33
CA GLN A 6 35.85 20.20 -4.71
C GLN A 6 34.64 19.74 -5.55
N HIS A 7 33.48 19.57 -4.92
CA HIS A 7 32.24 19.15 -5.58
C HIS A 7 31.36 20.35 -5.94
N THR A 8 30.57 20.22 -7.00
CA THR A 8 29.60 21.25 -7.37
C THR A 8 28.55 21.39 -6.25
N PRO A 9 27.92 22.56 -6.07
CA PRO A 9 26.94 22.75 -4.99
C PRO A 9 25.83 21.68 -4.95
N MET A 10 25.38 21.23 -6.12
CA MET A 10 24.40 20.15 -6.25
C MET A 10 24.96 18.81 -5.74
N MET A 11 26.19 18.46 -6.11
CA MET A 11 26.82 17.22 -5.63
C MET A 11 27.13 17.27 -4.13
N GLN A 12 27.47 18.43 -3.58
CA GLN A 12 27.61 18.61 -2.13
C GLN A 12 26.29 18.31 -1.41
N GLN A 13 25.16 18.80 -1.94
CA GLN A 13 23.83 18.51 -1.41
C GLN A 13 23.50 17.01 -1.52
N TYR A 14 23.74 16.40 -2.69
CA TYR A 14 23.57 14.96 -2.89
C TYR A 14 24.38 14.13 -1.89
N PHE A 15 25.68 14.41 -1.73
CA PHE A 15 26.53 13.64 -0.81
C PHE A 15 26.12 13.80 0.65
N LYS A 16 25.68 15.00 1.07
CA LYS A 16 25.14 15.21 2.42
C LYS A 16 23.94 14.30 2.69
N LEU A 17 23.00 14.22 1.74
CA LEU A 17 21.84 13.34 1.86
C LEU A 17 22.25 11.86 1.75
N LYS A 18 23.13 11.50 0.82
CA LYS A 18 23.58 10.11 0.63
C LYS A 18 24.36 9.57 1.82
N HIS A 19 25.10 10.40 2.55
CA HIS A 19 25.75 9.99 3.81
C HIS A 19 24.75 9.62 4.91
N GLN A 20 23.52 10.14 4.87
CA GLN A 20 22.45 9.75 5.78
C GLN A 20 21.79 8.43 5.37
N HIS A 21 21.96 8.02 4.10
CA HIS A 21 21.35 6.82 3.50
C HIS A 21 22.39 5.99 2.72
N PRO A 22 23.48 5.53 3.35
CA PRO A 22 24.59 4.90 2.65
C PRO A 22 24.19 3.61 1.94
N ASP A 23 23.35 2.79 2.58
CA ASP A 23 22.99 1.44 2.13
C ASP A 23 21.75 1.39 1.22
N GLN A 24 21.15 2.54 0.92
CA GLN A 24 19.89 2.65 0.16
C GLN A 24 20.14 3.33 -1.18
N LEU A 25 19.48 2.89 -2.24
CA LEU A 25 19.52 3.61 -3.52
C LEU A 25 18.86 4.98 -3.34
N MET A 26 19.46 6.05 -3.86
CA MET A 26 18.89 7.39 -3.78
C MET A 26 18.29 7.82 -5.12
N PHE A 27 16.96 7.94 -5.17
CA PHE A 27 16.26 8.60 -6.26
C PHE A 27 16.24 10.10 -6.03
N TYR A 28 17.12 10.82 -6.72
CA TYR A 28 17.32 12.25 -6.54
C TYR A 28 16.57 13.05 -7.61
N ARG A 29 15.55 13.83 -7.19
CA ARG A 29 14.67 14.58 -8.10
C ARG A 29 15.42 15.68 -8.86
N MET A 30 15.49 15.54 -10.17
CA MET A 30 16.12 16.47 -11.12
C MET A 30 15.16 16.77 -12.27
N GLY A 31 14.42 17.89 -12.16
CA GLY A 31 13.42 18.26 -13.16
C GLY A 31 12.35 17.18 -13.24
N ASP A 32 12.16 16.58 -14.41
CA ASP A 32 11.20 15.49 -14.64
C ASP A 32 11.76 14.07 -14.49
N PHE A 33 12.98 13.93 -13.96
CA PHE A 33 13.62 12.64 -13.72
C PHE A 33 13.92 12.40 -12.24
N TYR A 34 14.01 11.13 -11.86
CA TYR A 34 14.83 10.71 -10.73
C TYR A 34 16.16 10.24 -11.27
N GLU A 35 17.23 10.86 -10.80
CA GLU A 35 18.60 10.51 -11.15
C GLU A 35 19.28 9.80 -9.98
N LEU A 36 20.14 8.83 -10.30
CA LEU A 36 21.04 8.17 -9.37
C LEU A 36 22.47 8.44 -9.82
N PHE A 37 23.41 8.53 -8.87
CA PHE A 37 24.80 8.86 -9.16
C PHE A 37 25.79 7.81 -8.60
N TYR A 38 26.95 7.71 -9.24
CA TYR A 38 28.07 6.84 -8.84
C TYR A 38 27.69 5.35 -8.73
N GLU A 39 27.92 4.73 -7.57
CA GLU A 39 27.65 3.29 -7.37
C GLU A 39 26.15 2.99 -7.43
N ASP A 40 25.29 3.90 -6.97
CA ASP A 40 23.84 3.76 -7.11
C ASP A 40 23.44 3.73 -8.59
N ALA A 41 24.06 4.56 -9.43
CA ALA A 41 23.81 4.56 -10.88
C ALA A 41 24.20 3.24 -11.53
N LYS A 42 25.38 2.70 -11.21
CA LYS A 42 25.85 1.41 -11.76
C LYS A 42 24.97 0.26 -11.30
N LYS A 43 24.61 0.25 -10.02
CA LYS A 43 23.72 -0.75 -9.42
C LYS A 43 22.33 -0.69 -10.06
N ALA A 44 21.73 0.49 -10.14
CA ALA A 44 20.42 0.68 -10.75
C ALA A 44 20.42 0.32 -12.24
N ALA A 45 21.45 0.70 -13.01
CA ALA A 45 21.58 0.33 -14.42
C ALA A 45 21.51 -1.20 -14.61
N LYS A 46 22.24 -1.96 -13.79
CA LYS A 46 22.24 -3.43 -13.83
C LYS A 46 20.91 -4.04 -13.38
N LEU A 47 20.34 -3.56 -12.28
CA LEU A 47 19.11 -4.14 -11.71
C LEU A 47 17.87 -3.80 -12.54
N LEU A 48 17.80 -2.57 -13.03
CA LEU A 48 16.64 -2.05 -13.75
C LEU A 48 16.72 -2.26 -15.25
N ASP A 49 17.90 -2.58 -15.79
CA ASP A 49 18.19 -2.63 -17.23
C ASP A 49 17.94 -1.26 -17.89
N ILE A 50 18.59 -0.23 -17.33
CA ILE A 50 18.55 1.14 -17.83
C ILE A 50 19.95 1.62 -18.22
N THR A 51 20.02 2.55 -19.16
CA THR A 51 21.30 3.04 -19.69
C THR A 51 22.12 3.74 -18.62
N LEU A 52 23.34 3.26 -18.38
CA LEU A 52 24.35 3.97 -17.59
C LEU A 52 25.02 5.03 -18.48
N THR A 53 25.02 6.28 -18.02
CA THR A 53 25.59 7.43 -18.72
C THR A 53 26.54 8.19 -17.77
N ALA A 54 27.07 9.32 -18.20
CA ALA A 54 27.86 10.19 -17.35
C ALA A 54 27.42 11.65 -17.47
N ARG A 55 27.41 12.38 -16.34
CA ARG A 55 27.01 13.79 -16.27
C ARG A 55 28.16 14.67 -15.81
N GLY A 56 28.71 15.47 -16.72
CA GLY A 56 29.74 16.46 -16.40
C GLY A 56 30.94 15.88 -15.65
N GLN A 57 31.59 16.70 -14.83
CA GLN A 57 32.69 16.30 -13.96
C GLN A 57 32.54 16.94 -12.57
N SER A 58 32.95 16.21 -11.53
CA SER A 58 33.03 16.73 -10.16
C SER A 58 34.18 16.07 -9.42
N GLY A 59 34.98 16.85 -8.69
CA GLY A 59 36.23 16.34 -8.09
C GLY A 59 37.22 15.78 -9.13
N GLY A 60 37.24 16.36 -10.34
CA GLY A 60 38.14 15.95 -11.44
C GLY A 60 37.77 14.65 -12.16
N LYS A 61 36.64 14.01 -11.84
CA LYS A 61 36.17 12.77 -12.49
C LYS A 61 34.77 12.92 -13.07
N ALA A 62 34.48 12.18 -14.14
CA ALA A 62 33.13 12.08 -14.68
C ALA A 62 32.19 11.42 -13.66
N ILE A 63 30.94 11.90 -13.58
CA ILE A 63 29.95 11.40 -12.63
C ILE A 63 29.10 10.32 -13.31
N PRO A 64 29.20 9.03 -12.94
CA PRO A 64 28.29 8.01 -13.46
C PRO A 64 26.85 8.34 -13.07
N MET A 65 25.92 8.22 -14.02
CA MET A 65 24.52 8.61 -13.84
C MET A 65 23.59 7.63 -14.53
N ALA A 66 22.50 7.27 -13.87
CA ALA A 66 21.36 6.60 -14.48
C ALA A 66 20.09 7.36 -14.08
N GLY A 67 19.10 7.43 -14.97
CA GLY A 67 17.90 8.22 -14.72
C GLY A 67 16.64 7.52 -15.21
N ILE A 68 15.54 7.78 -14.51
CA ILE A 68 14.21 7.30 -14.89
C ILE A 68 13.21 8.47 -14.89
N PRO A 69 12.26 8.51 -15.83
CA PRO A 69 11.22 9.53 -15.82
C PRO A 69 10.34 9.38 -14.58
N PHE A 70 10.05 10.49 -13.91
CA PHE A 70 9.21 10.56 -12.70
C PHE A 70 7.88 9.85 -12.82
N HIS A 71 7.17 10.13 -13.91
CA HIS A 71 5.84 9.60 -14.16
C HIS A 71 5.82 8.08 -14.34
N SER A 72 6.98 7.46 -14.57
CA SER A 72 7.15 6.01 -14.73
C SER A 72 7.88 5.35 -13.55
N ALA A 73 8.22 6.10 -12.50
CA ALA A 73 9.06 5.61 -11.41
C ALA A 73 8.45 4.42 -10.64
N GLU A 74 7.13 4.32 -10.55
CA GLU A 74 6.42 3.26 -9.82
C GLU A 74 6.80 1.85 -10.30
N GLY A 75 6.90 1.64 -11.62
CA GLY A 75 7.27 0.34 -12.18
C GLY A 75 8.69 -0.07 -11.82
N TYR A 76 9.63 0.89 -11.79
CA TYR A 76 11.01 0.66 -11.38
C TYR A 76 11.12 0.39 -9.88
N LEU A 77 10.36 1.12 -9.06
CA LEU A 77 10.28 0.89 -7.61
C LEU A 77 9.74 -0.51 -7.32
N ALA A 78 8.72 -0.98 -8.04
CA ALA A 78 8.19 -2.34 -7.89
C ALA A 78 9.26 -3.40 -8.15
N LYS A 79 10.10 -3.20 -9.18
CA LYS A 79 11.20 -4.10 -9.52
C LYS A 79 12.27 -4.11 -8.43
N LEU A 80 12.68 -2.95 -7.91
CA LEU A 80 13.68 -2.83 -6.84
C LEU A 80 13.19 -3.48 -5.53
N VAL A 81 11.95 -3.20 -5.14
CA VAL A 81 11.34 -3.77 -3.94
C VAL A 81 11.30 -5.30 -4.01
N LYS A 82 10.90 -5.88 -5.16
CA LYS A 82 10.92 -7.34 -5.38
C LYS A 82 12.31 -7.95 -5.29
N LEU A 83 13.35 -7.18 -5.61
CA LEU A 83 14.76 -7.58 -5.48
C LEU A 83 15.30 -7.40 -4.05
N GLY A 84 14.50 -6.85 -3.13
CA GLY A 84 14.89 -6.61 -1.74
C GLY A 84 15.69 -5.31 -1.54
N GLU A 85 15.65 -4.40 -2.52
CA GLU A 85 16.36 -3.12 -2.48
C GLU A 85 15.51 -2.02 -1.84
N SER A 86 16.14 -1.23 -0.96
CA SER A 86 15.52 -0.06 -0.34
C SER A 86 15.89 1.20 -1.13
N VAL A 87 14.93 2.12 -1.30
CA VAL A 87 15.08 3.33 -2.11
C VAL A 87 14.66 4.57 -1.31
N ALA A 88 15.58 5.52 -1.13
CA ALA A 88 15.28 6.83 -0.57
C ALA A 88 14.80 7.77 -1.69
N ILE A 89 13.61 8.35 -1.51
CA ILE A 89 13.00 9.31 -2.45
C ILE A 89 13.33 10.72 -1.99
N CYS A 90 14.16 11.41 -2.77
CA CYS A 90 14.59 12.76 -2.49
C CYS A 90 13.88 13.74 -3.43
N GLU A 91 13.04 14.61 -2.87
CA GLU A 91 12.25 15.60 -3.61
C GLU A 91 12.82 17.01 -3.47
N GLN A 92 12.40 17.90 -4.37
CA GLN A 92 12.65 19.33 -4.29
C GLN A 92 11.64 19.98 -3.34
N ILE A 93 12.14 20.76 -2.39
CA ILE A 93 11.34 21.49 -1.41
C ILE A 93 11.42 22.98 -1.72
N GLY A 94 10.27 23.64 -1.76
CA GLY A 94 10.16 25.06 -2.10
C GLY A 94 10.06 25.32 -3.61
N ASP A 95 9.91 26.60 -3.97
CA ASP A 95 9.77 27.04 -5.35
C ASP A 95 11.14 27.31 -5.99
N PRO A 96 11.49 26.63 -7.10
CA PRO A 96 12.72 26.91 -7.85
C PRO A 96 12.86 28.36 -8.29
N ALA A 97 11.73 29.06 -8.54
CA ALA A 97 11.73 30.44 -9.02
C ALA A 97 12.16 31.46 -7.95
N THR A 98 12.06 31.11 -6.67
CA THR A 98 12.37 32.02 -5.54
C THR A 98 13.74 31.76 -4.90
N SER A 99 14.44 30.69 -5.31
CA SER A 99 15.67 30.22 -4.67
C SER A 99 16.94 30.70 -5.39
N LYS A 100 17.84 31.40 -4.69
CA LYS A 100 19.21 31.67 -5.20
C LYS A 100 20.10 30.44 -4.96
N GLY A 101 20.39 29.68 -6.01
CA GLY A 101 21.22 28.46 -5.96
C GLY A 101 20.40 27.18 -6.15
N PRO A 102 20.97 25.98 -5.90
CA PRO A 102 20.23 24.73 -5.98
C PRO A 102 19.06 24.74 -5.00
N VAL A 103 17.86 24.42 -5.49
CA VAL A 103 16.65 24.26 -4.68
C VAL A 103 16.91 23.29 -3.53
N GLU A 104 16.34 23.57 -2.36
CA GLU A 104 16.45 22.68 -1.22
C GLU A 104 15.89 21.29 -1.59
N ARG A 105 16.53 20.24 -1.07
CA ARG A 105 16.10 18.87 -1.30
C ARG A 105 16.13 18.10 -0.02
N GLN A 106 15.11 17.28 0.16
CA GLN A 106 14.94 16.46 1.34
C GLN A 106 14.45 15.06 0.94
N VAL A 107 14.87 14.07 1.71
CA VAL A 107 14.30 12.72 1.62
C VAL A 107 12.91 12.77 2.23
N VAL A 108 11.88 12.61 1.41
CA VAL A 108 10.48 12.68 1.86
C VAL A 108 9.97 11.31 2.29
N ARG A 109 10.53 10.23 1.75
CA ARG A 109 10.11 8.86 2.02
C ARG A 109 11.23 7.87 1.75
N ILE A 110 11.24 6.77 2.48
CA ILE A 110 12.11 5.63 2.21
C ILE A 110 11.21 4.44 1.89
N ILE A 111 11.36 3.89 0.69
CA ILE A 111 10.61 2.72 0.22
C ILE A 111 11.46 1.49 0.54
N THR A 112 10.94 0.61 1.39
CA THR A 112 11.62 -0.65 1.76
C THR A 112 10.70 -1.84 1.54
N PRO A 113 11.24 -3.05 1.35
CA PRO A 113 10.41 -4.23 1.09
C PRO A 113 9.33 -4.49 2.15
N GLY A 114 9.58 -4.19 3.43
CA GLY A 114 8.60 -4.39 4.50
C GLY A 114 7.64 -3.23 4.74
N THR A 115 7.89 -2.04 4.16
CA THR A 115 7.16 -0.80 4.49
C THR A 115 6.42 -0.17 3.31
N VAL A 116 6.31 -0.89 2.19
CA VAL A 116 5.49 -0.48 1.04
C VAL A 116 4.00 -0.51 1.36
N SER A 117 3.28 0.53 0.95
CA SER A 117 1.82 0.66 1.09
C SER A 117 1.10 1.00 -0.22
N ASP A 118 1.84 1.36 -1.25
CA ASP A 118 1.32 1.65 -2.58
C ASP A 118 0.83 0.38 -3.26
N GLU A 119 -0.39 0.42 -3.81
CA GLU A 119 -1.03 -0.73 -4.47
C GLU A 119 -0.17 -1.29 -5.60
N ALA A 120 0.49 -0.44 -6.39
CA ALA A 120 1.36 -0.85 -7.50
C ALA A 120 2.60 -1.67 -7.07
N LEU A 121 3.00 -1.59 -5.80
CA LEU A 121 4.18 -2.26 -5.26
C LEU A 121 3.83 -3.57 -4.54
N LEU A 122 2.55 -3.87 -4.37
CA LEU A 122 2.05 -4.96 -3.54
C LEU A 122 1.35 -6.03 -4.38
N ASP A 123 1.45 -7.27 -3.92
CA ASP A 123 0.56 -8.34 -4.35
C ASP A 123 -0.78 -8.16 -3.60
N GLU A 124 -1.90 -8.09 -4.32
CA GLU A 124 -3.22 -7.86 -3.74
C GLU A 124 -3.58 -8.97 -2.72
N ARG A 125 -3.21 -10.24 -2.97
CA ARG A 125 -3.68 -11.39 -2.17
C ARG A 125 -2.72 -11.85 -1.10
N ARG A 126 -1.65 -11.08 -0.84
CA ARG A 126 -0.62 -11.44 0.14
C ARG A 126 -0.33 -10.35 1.14
N ASP A 127 -0.07 -10.77 2.37
CA ASP A 127 0.48 -9.90 3.38
C ASP A 127 1.92 -9.51 3.02
N ASN A 128 2.30 -8.28 3.32
CA ASN A 128 3.66 -7.77 3.14
C ASN A 128 4.22 -7.37 4.50
N LEU A 129 4.90 -8.31 5.15
CA LEU A 129 5.25 -8.20 6.57
C LEU A 129 6.65 -7.64 6.77
N LEU A 130 6.76 -6.71 7.71
CA LEU A 130 7.99 -6.33 8.37
C LEU A 130 8.07 -7.10 9.70
N ALA A 131 9.23 -7.66 10.00
CA ALA A 131 9.47 -8.35 11.26
C ALA A 131 10.75 -7.86 11.94
N ALA A 132 10.83 -8.03 13.25
CA ALA A 132 12.03 -7.77 14.04
C ALA A 132 12.26 -8.92 15.03
N ILE A 133 13.52 -9.31 15.23
CA ILE A 133 13.91 -10.36 16.19
C ILE A 133 14.91 -9.78 17.18
N LEU A 134 14.76 -10.18 18.45
CA LEU A 134 15.72 -9.91 19.52
C LEU A 134 15.88 -11.16 20.38
N GLY A 135 17.08 -11.42 20.90
CA GLY A 135 17.32 -12.51 21.85
C GLY A 135 18.37 -13.51 21.39
N ASP A 136 18.37 -14.67 22.03
CA ASP A 136 19.38 -15.73 21.85
C ASP A 136 18.74 -17.12 21.77
N GLU A 137 19.58 -18.15 21.64
CA GLU A 137 19.18 -19.55 21.48
C GLU A 137 18.17 -20.08 22.53
N ARG A 138 18.07 -19.44 23.70
CA ARG A 138 17.13 -19.82 24.76
C ARG A 138 15.75 -19.21 24.53
N LEU A 139 15.71 -17.92 24.20
CA LEU A 139 14.48 -17.16 24.06
C LEU A 139 14.64 -16.02 23.04
N PHE A 140 13.68 -15.93 22.13
CA PHE A 140 13.57 -14.87 21.13
C PHE A 140 12.29 -14.07 21.32
N GLY A 141 12.40 -12.76 21.26
CA GLY A 141 11.28 -11.87 20.97
C GLY A 141 11.12 -11.71 19.47
N LEU A 142 9.91 -11.94 18.97
CA LEU A 142 9.54 -11.72 17.58
C LEU A 142 8.40 -10.70 17.52
N ALA A 143 8.60 -9.62 16.78
CA ALA A 143 7.57 -8.64 16.48
C ALA A 143 7.28 -8.65 14.97
N VAL A 144 6.01 -8.46 14.60
CA VAL A 144 5.55 -8.48 13.21
C VAL A 144 4.54 -7.37 12.99
N LEU A 145 4.74 -6.61 11.92
CA LEU A 145 3.87 -5.54 11.48
C LEU A 145 3.49 -5.74 10.02
N ASP A 146 2.22 -5.56 9.73
CA ASP A 146 1.72 -5.28 8.39
C ASP A 146 1.34 -3.79 8.34
N ILE A 147 2.15 -3.01 7.64
CA ILE A 147 1.94 -1.56 7.52
C ILE A 147 0.64 -1.23 6.77
N THR A 148 0.16 -2.16 5.94
CA THR A 148 -0.96 -1.98 5.02
C THR A 148 -2.30 -2.38 5.61
N SER A 149 -2.31 -3.01 6.79
CA SER A 149 -3.53 -3.31 7.57
C SER A 149 -3.48 -2.74 8.98
N GLY A 150 -2.29 -2.33 9.44
CA GLY A 150 -2.05 -1.90 10.81
C GLY A 150 -1.98 -3.03 11.84
N ARG A 151 -1.95 -4.29 11.37
CA ARG A 151 -1.82 -5.46 12.23
C ARG A 151 -0.43 -5.51 12.85
N PHE A 152 -0.37 -5.45 14.18
CA PHE A 152 0.87 -5.48 14.94
C PHE A 152 0.81 -6.56 16.04
N SER A 153 1.69 -7.56 15.95
CA SER A 153 1.73 -8.70 16.87
C SER A 153 3.13 -8.98 17.40
N VAL A 154 3.19 -9.57 18.59
CA VAL A 154 4.42 -9.95 19.29
C VAL A 154 4.32 -11.36 19.86
N GLN A 155 5.46 -12.03 19.93
CA GLN A 155 5.62 -13.38 20.47
C GLN A 155 6.95 -13.52 21.22
N GLU A 156 6.99 -14.37 22.24
CA GLU A 156 8.24 -14.89 22.80
C GLU A 156 8.36 -16.38 22.50
N ILE A 157 9.44 -16.76 21.83
CA ILE A 157 9.63 -18.07 21.21
C ILE A 157 10.86 -18.74 21.82
N LYS A 158 10.72 -20.00 22.22
CA LYS A 158 11.82 -20.80 22.78
C LYS A 158 12.46 -21.64 21.68
N GLY A 159 13.79 -21.55 21.60
CA GLY A 159 14.61 -22.37 20.71
C GLY A 159 14.57 -21.93 19.23
N TRP A 160 15.66 -22.26 18.53
CA TRP A 160 15.86 -21.91 17.12
C TRP A 160 14.86 -22.56 16.17
N GLU A 161 14.53 -23.84 16.40
CA GLU A 161 13.64 -24.60 15.51
C GLU A 161 12.27 -23.93 15.41
N THR A 162 11.69 -23.57 16.56
CA THR A 162 10.40 -22.88 16.64
C THR A 162 10.46 -21.50 15.99
N LEU A 163 11.54 -20.74 16.21
CA LEU A 163 11.72 -19.42 15.58
C LEU A 163 11.77 -19.55 14.06
N LEU A 164 12.51 -20.54 13.54
CA LEU A 164 12.63 -20.75 12.09
C LEU A 164 11.32 -21.21 11.46
N ALA A 165 10.56 -22.08 12.13
CA ALA A 165 9.21 -22.45 11.71
C ALA A 165 8.27 -21.23 11.65
N GLU A 166 8.34 -20.34 12.64
CA GLU A 166 7.55 -19.10 12.64
C GLU A 166 7.99 -18.12 11.54
N LEU A 167 9.29 -17.98 11.26
CA LEU A 167 9.80 -17.15 10.17
C LEU A 167 9.47 -17.71 8.79
N GLU A 168 9.41 -19.03 8.63
CA GLU A 168 8.94 -19.68 7.41
C GLU A 168 7.44 -19.46 7.20
N ARG A 169 6.65 -19.60 8.26
CA ARG A 169 5.20 -19.33 8.25
C ARG A 169 4.88 -17.87 7.93
N LEU A 170 5.55 -16.93 8.58
CA LEU A 170 5.31 -15.50 8.41
C LEU A 170 5.90 -15.00 7.09
N ASN A 171 7.03 -15.56 6.69
CA ASN A 171 7.81 -15.16 5.52
C ASN A 171 7.90 -13.64 5.33
N PRO A 172 8.48 -12.90 6.31
CA PRO A 172 8.55 -11.44 6.22
C PRO A 172 9.33 -10.99 5.00
N ALA A 173 8.85 -9.92 4.36
CA ALA A 173 9.51 -9.27 3.23
C ALA A 173 10.79 -8.56 3.68
N GLU A 174 10.83 -8.11 4.93
CA GLU A 174 11.98 -7.47 5.56
C GLU A 174 12.10 -7.90 7.02
N LEU A 175 13.32 -8.19 7.45
CA LEU A 175 13.62 -8.69 8.80
C LEU A 175 14.70 -7.84 9.46
N LEU A 176 14.34 -7.19 10.57
CA LEU A 176 15.26 -6.39 11.38
C LEU A 176 15.93 -7.27 12.44
N ILE A 177 17.25 -7.16 12.55
CA ILE A 177 18.07 -7.80 13.59
C ILE A 177 19.05 -6.79 14.20
N PRO A 178 19.49 -6.97 15.46
CA PRO A 178 20.53 -6.13 16.05
C PRO A 178 21.87 -6.20 15.30
N ASP A 179 22.66 -5.14 15.32
CA ASP A 179 24.00 -5.10 14.72
C ASP A 179 24.97 -6.08 15.39
N ASP A 180 24.78 -6.34 16.68
CA ASP A 180 25.53 -7.33 17.47
C ASP A 180 24.99 -8.77 17.31
N TRP A 181 24.00 -8.99 16.43
CA TRP A 181 23.50 -10.32 16.11
C TRP A 181 24.62 -11.21 15.56
N PRO A 182 24.84 -12.42 16.12
CA PRO A 182 25.97 -13.27 15.72
C PRO A 182 25.93 -13.64 14.24
N GLN A 183 27.11 -13.61 13.62
CA GLN A 183 27.26 -13.88 12.19
C GLN A 183 27.00 -15.36 11.85
N GLY A 184 26.43 -15.61 10.68
CA GLY A 184 26.27 -16.95 10.12
C GLY A 184 25.05 -17.72 10.64
N LEU A 185 24.26 -17.11 11.53
CA LEU A 185 23.02 -17.68 12.04
C LEU A 185 21.93 -17.72 10.98
N PRO A 186 20.98 -18.68 11.05
CA PRO A 186 19.99 -18.88 10.00
C PRO A 186 19.10 -17.66 9.69
N ALA A 187 18.79 -16.83 10.70
CA ALA A 187 17.97 -15.62 10.51
C ALA A 187 18.65 -14.59 9.59
N GLU A 188 19.97 -14.45 9.66
CA GLU A 188 20.75 -13.51 8.84
C GLU A 188 20.79 -13.90 7.35
N LYS A 189 20.62 -15.19 7.05
CA LYS A 189 20.67 -15.71 5.67
C LYS A 189 19.39 -15.42 4.87
N ARG A 190 18.36 -14.87 5.51
CA ARG A 190 17.10 -14.55 4.84
C ARG A 190 17.28 -13.33 3.94
N ARG A 191 16.48 -13.28 2.87
CA ARG A 191 16.41 -12.08 2.02
C ARG A 191 15.74 -10.94 2.80
N GLY A 192 16.13 -9.70 2.50
CA GLY A 192 15.56 -8.53 3.14
C GLY A 192 15.98 -8.36 4.60
N VAL A 193 17.05 -9.01 5.05
CA VAL A 193 17.60 -8.75 6.38
C VAL A 193 18.22 -7.35 6.43
N ARG A 194 18.00 -6.65 7.54
CA ARG A 194 18.59 -5.36 7.86
C ARG A 194 19.10 -5.40 9.28
N ARG A 195 20.36 -5.03 9.45
CA ARG A 195 20.92 -4.83 10.78
C ARG A 195 20.57 -3.43 11.29
N ARG A 196 20.30 -3.32 12.58
CA ARG A 196 19.87 -2.10 13.27
C ARG A 196 20.64 -1.98 14.58
N ALA A 197 20.88 -0.75 15.01
CA ALA A 197 21.67 -0.54 16.20
C ALA A 197 21.00 -1.16 17.45
N PRO A 198 21.77 -1.74 18.40
CA PRO A 198 21.18 -2.45 19.53
C PRO A 198 20.27 -1.59 20.41
N TRP A 199 20.51 -0.27 20.47
CA TRP A 199 19.65 0.66 21.21
C TRP A 199 18.25 0.83 20.60
N ASP A 200 18.05 0.52 19.31
CA ASP A 200 16.70 0.49 18.71
C ASP A 200 15.83 -0.63 19.34
N PHE A 201 16.46 -1.63 19.96
CA PHE A 201 15.82 -2.75 20.63
C PHE A 201 15.73 -2.59 22.16
N ASP A 202 16.13 -1.43 22.70
CA ASP A 202 16.07 -1.16 24.13
C ASP A 202 14.62 -1.24 24.64
N ARG A 203 14.41 -2.07 25.68
CA ARG A 203 13.07 -2.38 26.18
C ARG A 203 12.36 -1.17 26.74
N ASP A 204 13.04 -0.32 27.50
CA ASP A 204 12.39 0.78 28.22
C ASP A 204 11.99 1.89 27.24
N SER A 205 12.88 2.19 26.28
CA SER A 205 12.61 3.08 25.15
C SER A 205 11.47 2.55 24.27
N ALA A 206 11.46 1.24 24.00
CA ALA A 206 10.40 0.57 23.25
C ALA A 206 9.05 0.65 23.96
N HIS A 207 8.99 0.34 25.26
CA HIS A 207 7.78 0.40 26.07
C HIS A 207 7.18 1.81 26.05
N LYS A 208 8.01 2.85 26.27
CA LYS A 208 7.58 4.25 26.21
C LYS A 208 7.02 4.62 24.83
N SER A 209 7.72 4.22 23.78
CA SER A 209 7.32 4.52 22.39
C SER A 209 6.02 3.83 22.00
N LEU A 210 5.81 2.59 22.42
CA LEU A 210 4.57 1.83 22.20
C LEU A 210 3.39 2.43 22.98
N CYS A 211 3.59 2.77 24.26
CA CYS A 211 2.58 3.44 25.08
C CYS A 211 2.17 4.79 24.48
N GLN A 212 3.14 5.58 24.01
CA GLN A 212 2.87 6.84 23.31
C GLN A 212 2.09 6.61 22.01
N GLN A 213 2.46 5.60 21.22
CA GLN A 213 1.78 5.26 19.96
C GLN A 213 0.32 4.86 20.18
N PHE A 214 0.05 4.05 21.22
CA PHE A 214 -1.31 3.55 21.50
C PHE A 214 -2.13 4.46 22.41
N GLY A 215 -1.53 5.53 22.95
CA GLY A 215 -2.19 6.42 23.90
C GLY A 215 -2.55 5.73 25.22
N THR A 216 -1.74 4.76 25.67
CA THR A 216 -1.97 4.00 26.92
C THR A 216 -0.88 4.29 27.95
N GLN A 217 -1.19 4.05 29.24
CA GLN A 217 -0.20 4.18 30.32
C GLN A 217 0.73 2.97 30.40
N ASP A 218 0.21 1.78 30.10
CA ASP A 218 0.95 0.53 30.10
C ASP A 218 0.45 -0.40 28.98
N LEU A 219 1.05 -1.59 28.86
CA LEU A 219 0.71 -2.61 27.86
C LEU A 219 -0.10 -3.78 28.44
N LYS A 220 -0.68 -3.64 29.65
CA LYS A 220 -1.46 -4.70 30.29
C LYS A 220 -2.74 -4.99 29.52
N GLY A 221 -3.41 -3.96 29.01
CA GLY A 221 -4.63 -4.08 28.19
C GLY A 221 -4.44 -4.89 26.91
N PHE A 222 -3.19 -4.97 26.42
CA PHE A 222 -2.81 -5.77 25.24
C PHE A 222 -2.31 -7.18 25.61
N GLY A 223 -2.18 -7.50 26.91
CA GLY A 223 -1.61 -8.76 27.39
C GLY A 223 -0.12 -8.92 27.07
N CYS A 224 0.60 -7.82 26.86
CA CYS A 224 2.00 -7.81 26.40
C CYS A 224 3.00 -7.32 27.47
N GLN A 225 2.54 -6.80 28.62
CA GLN A 225 3.37 -6.14 29.65
C GLN A 225 4.65 -6.89 30.04
N ASN A 226 4.58 -8.22 30.09
CA ASN A 226 5.65 -9.07 30.61
C ASN A 226 6.57 -9.65 29.52
N LEU A 227 6.35 -9.32 28.24
CA LEU A 227 7.12 -9.83 27.11
C LEU A 227 8.36 -8.96 26.87
N THR A 228 9.45 -9.24 27.58
CA THR A 228 10.63 -8.38 27.60
C THR A 228 11.30 -8.26 26.23
N LEU A 229 11.64 -9.39 25.61
CA LEU A 229 12.34 -9.40 24.32
C LEU A 229 11.43 -8.96 23.18
N ALA A 230 10.16 -9.36 23.24
CA ALA A 230 9.21 -9.04 22.19
C ALA A 230 8.83 -7.54 22.19
N ILE A 231 8.81 -6.89 23.36
CA ILE A 231 8.65 -5.44 23.46
C ILE A 231 9.84 -4.72 22.81
N GLY A 232 11.08 -5.15 23.09
CA GLY A 232 12.27 -4.58 22.46
C GLY A 232 12.22 -4.68 20.92
N ALA A 233 11.90 -5.87 20.40
CA ALA A 233 11.70 -6.08 18.97
C ALA A 233 10.57 -5.20 18.38
N ALA A 234 9.45 -5.05 19.08
CA ALA A 234 8.35 -4.19 18.66
C ALA A 234 8.72 -2.69 18.67
N GLY A 235 9.55 -2.27 19.62
CA GLY A 235 10.10 -0.91 19.64
C GLY A 235 10.92 -0.59 18.40
N CYS A 236 11.85 -1.47 18.05
CA CYS A 236 12.66 -1.35 16.83
C CYS A 236 11.77 -1.27 15.58
N LEU A 237 10.78 -2.17 15.50
CA LEU A 237 9.85 -2.21 14.38
C LEU A 237 9.05 -0.90 14.24
N LEU A 238 8.50 -0.40 15.34
CA LEU A 238 7.78 0.87 15.36
C LEU A 238 8.67 2.05 14.98
N ALA A 239 9.91 2.09 15.48
CA ALA A 239 10.89 3.13 15.14
C ALA A 239 11.22 3.10 13.65
N TYR A 240 11.46 1.92 13.09
CA TYR A 240 11.74 1.73 11.66
C TYR A 240 10.55 2.12 10.77
N ALA A 241 9.32 1.77 11.17
CA ALA A 241 8.12 2.19 10.46
C ALA A 241 7.96 3.72 10.46
N LYS A 242 8.25 4.39 11.58
CA LYS A 242 8.24 5.86 11.66
C LYS A 242 9.34 6.49 10.80
N GLU A 243 10.55 5.92 10.82
CA GLU A 243 11.70 6.39 10.02
C GLU A 243 11.42 6.31 8.50
N THR A 244 10.83 5.21 8.05
CA THR A 244 10.56 4.96 6.63
C THR A 244 9.38 5.76 6.09
N GLN A 245 8.29 5.86 6.86
CA GLN A 245 7.10 6.61 6.44
C GLN A 245 7.22 8.13 6.66
N ARG A 246 7.96 8.56 7.68
CA ARG A 246 8.11 9.98 8.08
C ARG A 246 6.80 10.70 8.38
N THR A 247 5.73 9.96 8.65
CA THR A 247 4.41 10.48 9.02
C THR A 247 3.91 9.81 10.29
N ALA A 248 2.85 10.36 10.88
CA ALA A 248 2.14 9.68 11.96
C ALA A 248 1.52 8.37 11.45
N LEU A 249 1.41 7.36 12.33
CA LEU A 249 0.87 6.04 12.00
C LEU A 249 -0.45 5.79 12.75
N PRO A 250 -1.52 6.57 12.50
CA PRO A 250 -2.74 6.56 13.32
C PRO A 250 -3.58 5.28 13.19
N HIS A 251 -3.31 4.46 12.18
CA HIS A 251 -3.92 3.14 11.99
C HIS A 251 -3.30 2.06 12.86
N LEU A 252 -2.09 2.27 13.41
CA LEU A 252 -1.45 1.37 14.37
C LEU A 252 -2.01 1.59 15.77
N ARG A 253 -3.16 0.97 16.06
CA ARG A 253 -3.97 1.24 17.27
C ARG A 253 -3.89 0.16 18.34
N SER A 254 -3.29 -0.99 18.06
CA SER A 254 -3.25 -2.11 18.99
C SER A 254 -1.99 -2.95 18.82
N LEU A 255 -1.58 -3.59 19.91
CA LEU A 255 -0.59 -4.65 19.92
C LEU A 255 -1.27 -5.97 20.33
N ARG A 256 -0.91 -7.08 19.70
CA ARG A 256 -1.45 -8.41 20.02
C ARG A 256 -0.33 -9.35 20.48
N HIS A 257 -0.54 -10.02 21.60
CA HIS A 257 0.27 -11.18 21.97
C HIS A 257 -0.24 -12.44 21.26
N ASP A 258 0.57 -12.95 20.34
CA ASP A 258 0.34 -14.21 19.66
C ASP A 258 0.98 -15.36 20.46
N ARG A 259 0.18 -16.37 20.84
CA ARG A 259 0.68 -17.54 21.56
C ARG A 259 0.66 -18.74 20.65
N LEU A 260 1.76 -19.49 20.63
CA LEU A 260 1.87 -20.74 19.90
C LEU A 260 0.85 -21.77 20.39
N ASP A 261 0.61 -21.82 21.69
CA ASP A 261 -0.33 -22.76 22.32
C ASP A 261 -1.79 -22.59 21.88
N ASP A 262 -2.15 -21.44 21.31
CA ASP A 262 -3.50 -21.16 20.80
C ASP A 262 -3.76 -21.85 19.45
N THR A 263 -2.72 -22.45 18.87
CA THR A 263 -2.71 -22.94 17.49
C THR A 263 -2.14 -24.34 17.37
N VAL A 264 -2.50 -25.04 16.30
CA VAL A 264 -1.82 -26.27 15.91
C VAL A 264 -0.45 -25.90 15.35
N ILE A 265 0.60 -26.36 16.01
CA ILE A 265 1.98 -26.14 15.56
C ILE A 265 2.22 -27.04 14.36
N LEU A 266 2.54 -26.42 13.22
CA LEU A 266 2.97 -27.09 12.00
C LEU A 266 4.42 -26.67 11.75
N ASP A 267 5.33 -27.65 11.70
CA ASP A 267 6.72 -27.41 11.36
C ASP A 267 6.87 -27.00 9.88
N GLY A 268 8.04 -26.45 9.53
CA GLY A 268 8.32 -25.99 8.18
C GLY A 268 8.23 -27.10 7.12
N ALA A 269 8.63 -28.32 7.49
CA ALA A 269 8.54 -29.49 6.61
C ALA A 269 7.08 -29.85 6.30
N SER A 270 6.20 -29.94 7.31
CA SER A 270 4.78 -30.24 7.09
C SER A 270 4.10 -29.17 6.28
N ARG A 271 4.39 -27.87 6.52
CA ARG A 271 3.79 -26.78 5.73
C ARG A 271 4.12 -26.88 4.25
N ARG A 272 5.39 -27.13 3.92
CA ARG A 272 5.83 -27.31 2.53
C ARG A 272 5.23 -28.55 1.90
N ASN A 273 5.21 -29.68 2.61
CA ASN A 273 4.69 -30.94 2.08
C ASN A 273 3.16 -30.96 1.94
N LEU A 274 2.44 -30.18 2.75
CA LEU A 274 1.00 -29.99 2.62
C LEU A 274 0.62 -28.98 1.53
N GLU A 275 1.61 -28.28 0.95
CA GLU A 275 1.45 -27.28 -0.11
C GLU A 275 0.31 -26.29 0.22
N LEU A 276 0.33 -25.74 1.45
CA LEU A 276 -0.79 -24.93 1.96
C LEU A 276 -1.06 -23.71 1.08
N ASP A 277 -0.01 -22.94 0.77
CA ASP A 277 -0.06 -21.71 -0.02
C ASP A 277 1.06 -21.61 -1.07
N ILE A 278 2.10 -22.43 -0.93
CA ILE A 278 3.23 -22.56 -1.85
C ILE A 278 3.44 -24.06 -2.15
N ASN A 279 3.57 -24.41 -3.42
CA ASN A 279 3.85 -25.77 -3.87
C ASN A 279 5.36 -26.08 -3.77
N LEU A 280 5.74 -27.35 -3.92
CA LEU A 280 7.12 -27.81 -3.79
C LEU A 280 8.10 -27.17 -4.80
N SER A 281 7.59 -26.65 -5.92
CA SER A 281 8.38 -25.91 -6.92
C SER A 281 8.50 -24.41 -6.63
N GLY A 282 7.89 -23.92 -5.54
CA GLY A 282 7.85 -22.50 -5.18
C GLY A 282 6.75 -21.70 -5.89
N GLY A 283 5.92 -22.34 -6.71
CA GLY A 283 4.74 -21.74 -7.33
C GLY A 283 3.52 -21.76 -6.40
N ARG A 284 2.41 -21.17 -6.85
CA ARG A 284 1.14 -21.14 -6.09
C ARG A 284 0.05 -22.04 -6.67
N GLU A 285 0.30 -22.58 -7.85
CA GLU A 285 -0.63 -23.48 -8.51
C GLU A 285 -0.73 -24.80 -7.75
N ASN A 286 -1.92 -25.39 -7.76
CA ASN A 286 -2.22 -26.69 -7.15
C ASN A 286 -1.96 -26.78 -5.63
N THR A 287 -2.01 -25.64 -4.94
CA THR A 287 -1.93 -25.53 -3.47
C THR A 287 -3.31 -25.65 -2.84
N LEU A 288 -3.37 -25.95 -1.53
CA LEU A 288 -4.65 -25.96 -0.81
C LEU A 288 -5.36 -24.61 -0.91
N GLN A 289 -4.63 -23.51 -0.73
CA GLN A 289 -5.16 -22.16 -0.87
C GLN A 289 -5.74 -21.93 -2.28
N SER A 290 -5.05 -22.34 -3.35
CA SER A 290 -5.56 -22.15 -4.73
C SER A 290 -6.93 -22.81 -5.00
N VAL A 291 -7.23 -23.88 -4.25
CA VAL A 291 -8.50 -24.61 -4.35
C VAL A 291 -9.60 -23.95 -3.52
N VAL A 292 -9.31 -23.56 -2.28
CA VAL A 292 -10.30 -23.04 -1.33
C VAL A 292 -10.53 -21.52 -1.43
N ASP A 293 -9.57 -20.77 -1.97
CA ASP A 293 -9.65 -19.32 -2.09
C ASP A 293 -10.60 -18.93 -3.24
N ARG A 294 -11.86 -18.72 -2.85
CA ARG A 294 -12.95 -18.15 -3.66
C ARG A 294 -13.47 -16.86 -3.02
N CYS A 295 -12.62 -16.18 -2.26
CA CYS A 295 -12.96 -14.93 -1.58
C CYS A 295 -13.28 -13.84 -2.60
N GLN A 296 -14.27 -13.00 -2.27
CA GLN A 296 -14.74 -11.91 -3.14
C GLN A 296 -13.85 -10.65 -3.04
N THR A 297 -13.03 -10.55 -2.00
CA THR A 297 -12.12 -9.42 -1.76
C THR A 297 -10.70 -9.88 -1.49
N ALA A 298 -9.72 -9.05 -1.85
CA ALA A 298 -8.31 -9.32 -1.64
C ALA A 298 -7.95 -9.42 -0.13
N MET A 299 -8.56 -8.59 0.72
CA MET A 299 -8.40 -8.66 2.18
C MET A 299 -8.89 -9.99 2.76
N ALA A 300 -9.96 -10.56 2.20
CA ALA A 300 -10.46 -11.86 2.61
C ALA A 300 -9.53 -13.01 2.16
N SER A 301 -8.96 -12.94 0.95
CA SER A 301 -7.93 -13.91 0.52
C SER A 301 -6.69 -13.90 1.44
N ARG A 302 -6.24 -12.70 1.86
CA ARG A 302 -5.15 -12.57 2.85
C ARG A 302 -5.53 -13.20 4.19
N LEU A 303 -6.76 -12.96 4.67
CA LEU A 303 -7.27 -13.57 5.90
C LEU A 303 -7.35 -15.11 5.79
N MET A 304 -7.81 -15.64 4.66
CA MET A 304 -7.87 -17.07 4.39
C MET A 304 -6.47 -17.70 4.48
N SER A 305 -5.47 -17.08 3.82
CA SER A 305 -4.09 -17.53 3.88
C SER A 305 -3.56 -17.58 5.32
N ARG A 306 -3.88 -16.56 6.14
CA ARG A 306 -3.54 -16.55 7.57
C ARG A 306 -4.20 -17.69 8.34
N TRP A 307 -5.48 -17.98 8.10
CA TRP A 307 -6.21 -19.05 8.78
C TRP A 307 -5.67 -20.44 8.42
N LEU A 308 -5.40 -20.69 7.14
CA LEU A 308 -4.80 -21.94 6.67
C LEU A 308 -3.42 -22.17 7.31
N ASN A 309 -2.63 -21.09 7.42
CA ASN A 309 -1.31 -21.14 8.03
C ASN A 309 -1.33 -21.12 9.56
N ARG A 310 -2.48 -20.91 10.20
CA ARG A 310 -2.59 -20.82 11.66
C ARG A 310 -3.89 -21.46 12.18
N PRO A 311 -4.01 -22.81 12.13
CA PRO A 311 -5.20 -23.49 12.61
C PRO A 311 -5.39 -23.26 14.11
N LEU A 312 -6.59 -22.84 14.51
CA LEU A 312 -6.91 -22.52 15.90
C LEU A 312 -7.17 -23.79 16.73
N ARG A 313 -6.90 -23.71 18.04
CA ARG A 313 -7.25 -24.76 19.02
C ARG A 313 -8.48 -24.43 19.86
N ASP A 314 -8.91 -23.18 19.85
CA ASP A 314 -10.09 -22.74 20.60
C ASP A 314 -11.37 -23.30 19.96
N ARG A 315 -11.94 -24.29 20.63
CA ARG A 315 -13.14 -25.00 20.14
C ARG A 315 -14.35 -24.09 20.01
N ALA A 316 -14.53 -23.12 20.90
CA ALA A 316 -15.68 -22.21 20.84
C ALA A 316 -15.61 -21.34 19.58
N VAL A 317 -14.42 -20.88 19.20
CA VAL A 317 -14.21 -20.13 17.95
C VAL A 317 -14.46 -21.01 16.73
N LEU A 318 -14.00 -22.26 16.75
CA LEU A 318 -14.21 -23.21 15.66
C LEU A 318 -15.69 -23.55 15.47
N GLU A 319 -16.42 -23.83 16.55
CA GLU A 319 -17.85 -24.14 16.52
C GLU A 319 -18.66 -22.94 16.01
N ALA A 320 -18.36 -21.71 16.46
CA ALA A 320 -19.00 -20.50 15.94
C ALA A 320 -18.74 -20.27 14.43
N ARG A 321 -17.52 -20.58 13.95
CA ARG A 321 -17.21 -20.55 12.50
C ARG A 321 -18.00 -21.61 11.73
N GLN A 322 -18.09 -22.83 12.26
CA GLN A 322 -18.83 -23.93 11.64
C GLN A 322 -20.33 -23.63 11.58
N GLU A 323 -20.91 -23.09 12.65
CA GLU A 323 -22.30 -22.65 12.69
C GLU A 323 -22.56 -21.55 11.66
N SER A 324 -21.66 -20.58 11.54
CA SER A 324 -21.75 -19.53 10.51
C SER A 324 -21.74 -20.12 9.10
N ILE A 325 -20.85 -21.08 8.84
CA ILE A 325 -20.78 -21.77 7.54
C ILE A 325 -22.08 -22.54 7.25
N ALA A 326 -22.60 -23.28 8.23
CA ALA A 326 -23.86 -24.02 8.09
C ALA A 326 -25.03 -23.08 7.79
N CYS A 327 -25.14 -21.96 8.52
CA CYS A 327 -26.15 -20.93 8.30
C CYS A 327 -26.07 -20.32 6.89
N LEU A 328 -24.87 -20.12 6.36
CA LEU A 328 -24.66 -19.55 5.02
C LEU A 328 -24.96 -20.54 3.89
N LEU A 329 -24.66 -21.83 4.11
CA LEU A 329 -24.96 -22.90 3.16
C LEU A 329 -26.45 -23.24 3.11
N GLU A 330 -27.15 -23.08 4.24
CA GLU A 330 -28.60 -23.23 4.28
C GLU A 330 -29.27 -22.28 3.28
N ARG A 331 -30.08 -22.85 2.38
CA ARG A 331 -30.78 -22.13 1.30
C ARG A 331 -29.88 -21.24 0.44
N TYR A 332 -28.58 -21.57 0.34
CA TYR A 332 -27.63 -20.81 -0.47
C TYR A 332 -27.57 -19.31 -0.14
N ARG A 333 -27.80 -18.93 1.13
CA ARG A 333 -27.77 -17.52 1.59
C ARG A 333 -26.49 -16.77 1.23
N PHE A 334 -25.38 -17.48 1.03
CA PHE A 334 -24.12 -16.89 0.56
C PHE A 334 -24.22 -16.21 -0.82
N GLU A 335 -25.13 -16.64 -1.72
CA GLU A 335 -25.28 -16.06 -3.07
C GLU A 335 -25.74 -14.60 -3.01
N ASN A 336 -26.52 -14.24 -2.00
CA ASN A 336 -26.96 -12.86 -1.79
C ASN A 336 -25.85 -11.96 -1.23
N LEU A 337 -24.89 -12.55 -0.49
CA LEU A 337 -23.81 -11.80 0.15
C LEU A 337 -22.60 -11.60 -0.77
N GLN A 338 -22.28 -12.57 -1.62
CA GLN A 338 -21.07 -12.53 -2.46
C GLN A 338 -20.99 -11.29 -3.37
N PRO A 339 -22.05 -10.90 -4.11
CA PRO A 339 -22.02 -9.67 -4.92
C PRO A 339 -21.76 -8.43 -4.08
N GLN A 340 -22.42 -8.31 -2.91
CA GLN A 340 -22.26 -7.15 -2.03
C GLN A 340 -20.84 -7.05 -1.46
N LEU A 341 -20.26 -8.19 -1.06
CA LEU A 341 -18.87 -8.24 -0.58
C LEU A 341 -17.87 -7.85 -1.66
N LYS A 342 -18.14 -8.19 -2.93
CA LYS A 342 -17.26 -7.87 -4.06
C LYS A 342 -17.13 -6.37 -4.26
N GLU A 343 -18.23 -5.62 -4.14
CA GLU A 343 -18.24 -4.16 -4.31
C GLU A 343 -17.43 -3.41 -3.23
N ILE A 344 -17.22 -4.02 -2.06
CA ILE A 344 -16.42 -3.41 -0.98
C ILE A 344 -14.93 -3.33 -1.33
N GLY A 345 -14.42 -4.30 -2.10
CA GLY A 345 -13.01 -4.34 -2.50
C GLY A 345 -12.01 -4.45 -1.34
N ASP A 346 -10.83 -3.82 -1.49
CA ASP A 346 -9.73 -3.87 -0.52
C ASP A 346 -9.72 -2.64 0.39
N LEU A 347 -10.76 -2.54 1.23
CA LEU A 347 -10.92 -1.44 2.19
C LEU A 347 -9.77 -1.39 3.22
N GLU A 348 -9.24 -2.54 3.63
CA GLU A 348 -8.15 -2.66 4.59
C GLU A 348 -6.93 -1.82 4.17
N ARG A 349 -6.47 -1.98 2.92
CA ARG A 349 -5.32 -1.21 2.41
C ARG A 349 -5.64 0.24 2.09
N ILE A 350 -6.86 0.53 1.64
CA ILE A 350 -7.31 1.91 1.43
C ILE A 350 -7.25 2.70 2.74
N LEU A 351 -7.78 2.13 3.83
CA LEU A 351 -7.76 2.77 5.15
C LEU A 351 -6.34 2.98 5.68
N ALA A 352 -5.43 2.03 5.45
CA ALA A 352 -4.02 2.23 5.80
C ALA A 352 -3.39 3.37 4.99
N ARG A 353 -3.67 3.49 3.70
CA ARG A 353 -3.18 4.62 2.88
C ARG A 353 -3.77 5.96 3.31
N ILE A 354 -5.03 5.99 3.70
CA ILE A 354 -5.65 7.18 4.31
C ILE A 354 -4.92 7.54 5.61
N GLY A 355 -4.69 6.57 6.49
CA GLY A 355 -3.93 6.77 7.74
C GLY A 355 -2.51 7.30 7.52
N LEU A 356 -1.85 6.86 6.44
CA LEU A 356 -0.51 7.32 6.05
C LEU A 356 -0.49 8.64 5.26
N ARG A 357 -1.66 9.23 4.97
CA ARG A 357 -1.85 10.41 4.10
C ARG A 357 -1.25 10.23 2.70
N ASN A 358 -1.30 9.01 2.16
CA ASN A 358 -0.85 8.70 0.79
C ASN A 358 -1.95 8.05 -0.07
N ALA A 359 -3.21 8.13 0.37
CA ALA A 359 -4.36 7.71 -0.42
C ALA A 359 -4.48 8.56 -1.69
N ARG A 360 -4.79 7.90 -2.82
CA ARG A 360 -5.04 8.55 -4.11
C ARG A 360 -6.52 8.89 -4.26
N PRO A 361 -6.90 9.80 -5.17
CA PRO A 361 -8.31 10.13 -5.41
C PRO A 361 -9.19 8.90 -5.71
N ARG A 362 -8.65 7.93 -6.46
CA ARG A 362 -9.33 6.65 -6.73
C ARG A 362 -9.54 5.78 -5.48
N ASP A 363 -8.68 5.90 -4.47
CA ASP A 363 -8.89 5.22 -3.19
C ASP A 363 -10.11 5.80 -2.47
N LEU A 364 -10.29 7.12 -2.50
CA LEU A 364 -11.46 7.77 -1.89
C LEU A 364 -12.76 7.46 -2.66
N ALA A 365 -12.71 7.37 -3.99
CA ALA A 365 -13.85 6.90 -4.78
C ALA A 365 -14.22 5.44 -4.45
N ARG A 366 -13.23 4.53 -4.37
CA ARG A 366 -13.49 3.14 -3.94
C ARG A 366 -14.02 3.07 -2.51
N LEU A 367 -13.53 3.91 -1.60
CA LEU A 367 -14.07 4.01 -0.24
C LEU A 367 -15.55 4.47 -0.27
N ARG A 368 -15.86 5.51 -1.05
CA ARG A 368 -17.24 6.00 -1.23
C ARG A 368 -18.16 4.87 -1.71
N ASP A 369 -17.74 4.16 -2.76
CA ASP A 369 -18.54 3.10 -3.37
C ASP A 369 -18.72 1.92 -2.39
N ALA A 370 -17.66 1.55 -1.67
CA ALA A 370 -17.71 0.54 -0.62
C ALA A 370 -18.68 0.93 0.52
N LEU A 371 -18.65 2.18 0.97
CA LEU A 371 -19.57 2.69 2.00
C LEU A 371 -21.03 2.70 1.50
N ALA A 372 -21.26 3.02 0.23
CA ALA A 372 -22.58 3.00 -0.39
C ALA A 372 -23.17 1.58 -0.51
N ALA A 373 -22.32 0.55 -0.60
CA ALA A 373 -22.76 -0.86 -0.63
C ALA A 373 -23.06 -1.46 0.75
N LEU A 374 -22.64 -0.84 1.85
CA LEU A 374 -22.85 -1.38 3.21
C LEU A 374 -24.33 -1.55 3.61
N PRO A 375 -25.27 -0.65 3.27
CA PRO A 375 -26.68 -0.86 3.57
C PRO A 375 -27.24 -2.13 2.94
N ASP A 376 -26.90 -2.42 1.68
CA ASP A 376 -27.36 -3.63 0.99
C ASP A 376 -26.75 -4.90 1.60
N LEU A 377 -25.49 -4.83 2.03
CA LEU A 377 -24.87 -5.91 2.79
C LEU A 377 -25.59 -6.14 4.13
N GLN A 378 -25.92 -5.08 4.89
CA GLN A 378 -26.65 -5.21 6.15
C GLN A 378 -28.03 -5.85 5.95
N ASN A 379 -28.75 -5.42 4.92
CA ASN A 379 -30.04 -5.99 4.56
C ASN A 379 -29.90 -7.48 4.26
N ALA A 380 -28.91 -7.88 3.46
CA ALA A 380 -28.63 -9.28 3.15
C ALA A 380 -28.21 -10.11 4.37
N MET A 381 -27.72 -9.47 5.44
CA MET A 381 -27.33 -10.15 6.69
C MET A 381 -28.47 -10.29 7.70
N THR A 382 -29.65 -9.69 7.47
CA THR A 382 -30.75 -9.64 8.45
C THR A 382 -31.35 -11.03 8.73
N GLU A 383 -31.42 -11.90 7.73
CA GLU A 383 -31.98 -13.25 7.84
C GLU A 383 -30.97 -14.30 8.33
N LEU A 384 -29.79 -13.88 8.79
CA LEU A 384 -28.74 -14.78 9.27
C LEU A 384 -28.94 -15.08 10.77
N GLU A 385 -29.30 -16.32 11.07
CA GLU A 385 -29.65 -16.78 12.42
C GLU A 385 -28.45 -17.33 13.22
N ALA A 386 -27.21 -16.99 12.84
CA ALA A 386 -26.01 -17.37 13.58
C ALA A 386 -25.49 -16.21 14.45
N PRO A 387 -25.28 -16.39 15.77
CA PRO A 387 -24.83 -15.32 16.67
C PRO A 387 -23.54 -14.63 16.23
N HIS A 388 -22.59 -15.39 15.67
CA HIS A 388 -21.34 -14.86 15.15
C HIS A 388 -21.57 -13.94 13.93
N LEU A 389 -22.47 -14.30 13.02
CA LEU A 389 -22.81 -13.47 11.85
C LEU A 389 -23.55 -12.19 12.26
N GLN A 390 -24.44 -12.26 13.25
CA GLN A 390 -25.14 -11.10 13.81
C GLN A 390 -24.18 -10.11 14.49
N ALA A 391 -23.18 -10.63 15.21
CA ALA A 391 -22.12 -9.81 15.79
C ALA A 391 -21.28 -9.12 14.70
N LEU A 392 -21.01 -9.82 13.58
CA LEU A 392 -20.33 -9.23 12.42
C LEU A 392 -21.19 -8.14 11.76
N ALA A 393 -22.49 -8.37 11.55
CA ALA A 393 -23.41 -7.36 11.02
C ALA A 393 -23.38 -6.09 11.88
N THR A 394 -23.49 -6.23 13.20
CA THR A 394 -23.40 -5.10 14.13
C THR A 394 -22.06 -4.36 14.03
N THR A 395 -20.96 -5.09 13.81
CA THR A 395 -19.62 -4.51 13.71
C THR A 395 -19.38 -3.78 12.39
N ILE A 396 -19.97 -4.25 11.29
CA ILE A 396 -19.79 -3.68 9.94
C ILE A 396 -20.39 -2.27 9.87
N GLY A 397 -21.58 -2.02 10.46
CA GLY A 397 -22.26 -0.72 10.38
C GLY A 397 -22.59 -0.27 8.95
N THR A 398 -23.04 0.98 8.78
CA THR A 398 -23.38 1.58 7.46
C THR A 398 -22.78 2.96 7.21
N TYR A 399 -22.26 3.64 8.23
CA TYR A 399 -21.58 4.95 8.16
C TYR A 399 -22.21 5.98 7.18
N PRO A 400 -23.52 6.28 7.28
CA PRO A 400 -24.23 7.09 6.30
C PRO A 400 -23.65 8.51 6.14
N GLU A 401 -23.20 9.13 7.24
CA GLU A 401 -22.59 10.47 7.22
C GLU A 401 -21.30 10.51 6.39
N LEU A 402 -20.48 9.46 6.46
CA LEU A 402 -19.23 9.36 5.69
C LEU A 402 -19.52 9.05 4.22
N ALA A 403 -20.50 8.17 3.96
CA ALA A 403 -20.94 7.86 2.61
C ALA A 403 -21.44 9.14 1.89
N GLU A 404 -22.28 9.93 2.58
CA GLU A 404 -22.81 11.18 2.06
C GLU A 404 -21.72 12.25 1.85
N LEU A 405 -20.78 12.37 2.79
CA LEU A 405 -19.63 13.27 2.68
C LEU A 405 -18.84 12.98 1.40
N LEU A 406 -18.44 11.72 1.19
CA LEU A 406 -17.64 11.36 0.02
C LEU A 406 -18.43 11.43 -1.29
N ALA A 407 -19.73 11.13 -1.27
CA ALA A 407 -20.61 11.26 -2.45
C ALA A 407 -20.81 12.72 -2.89
N LYS A 408 -20.80 13.66 -1.94
CA LYS A 408 -20.83 15.11 -2.18
C LYS A 408 -19.46 15.65 -2.59
N ALA A 409 -18.37 15.09 -2.06
CA ALA A 409 -17.04 15.66 -2.23
C ALA A 409 -16.27 15.16 -3.46
N ILE A 410 -16.38 13.87 -3.80
CA ILE A 410 -15.54 13.22 -4.81
C ILE A 410 -16.36 12.90 -6.07
N ILE A 411 -15.80 13.23 -7.25
CA ILE A 411 -16.42 12.87 -8.53
C ILE A 411 -16.42 11.35 -8.77
N ASP A 412 -17.24 10.88 -9.70
CA ASP A 412 -17.43 9.45 -9.93
C ASP A 412 -16.19 8.73 -10.44
N ASN A 413 -15.44 9.38 -11.33
CA ASN A 413 -14.25 8.83 -11.94
C ASN A 413 -13.08 9.81 -11.77
N PRO A 414 -12.50 9.91 -10.56
CA PRO A 414 -11.43 10.86 -10.32
C PRO A 414 -10.14 10.44 -11.04
N PRO A 415 -9.30 11.43 -11.41
CA PRO A 415 -7.98 11.17 -11.97
C PRO A 415 -7.10 10.38 -11.00
N ALA A 416 -6.04 9.75 -11.52
CA ALA A 416 -5.18 8.89 -10.72
C ALA A 416 -4.39 9.64 -9.63
N VAL A 417 -4.15 10.95 -9.83
CA VAL A 417 -3.34 11.80 -8.95
C VAL A 417 -4.03 13.13 -8.72
N ILE A 418 -3.93 13.66 -7.50
CA ILE A 418 -4.48 14.97 -7.11
C ILE A 418 -3.70 16.15 -7.71
N ARG A 419 -2.45 15.91 -8.16
CA ARG A 419 -1.55 16.97 -8.63
C ARG A 419 -2.14 17.79 -9.78
N ASP A 420 -2.94 17.15 -10.63
CA ASP A 420 -3.47 17.73 -11.86
C ASP A 420 -4.91 18.27 -11.68
N GLY A 421 -5.48 18.15 -10.47
CA GLY A 421 -6.83 18.59 -10.13
C GLY A 421 -7.95 17.72 -10.70
N GLY A 422 -9.19 18.18 -10.59
CA GLY A 422 -10.39 17.52 -11.15
C GLY A 422 -10.86 16.32 -10.32
N VAL A 423 -10.71 16.39 -9.01
CA VAL A 423 -11.08 15.35 -8.04
C VAL A 423 -12.34 15.74 -7.26
N ILE A 424 -12.44 17.02 -6.88
CA ILE A 424 -13.54 17.53 -6.08
C ILE A 424 -14.74 17.81 -6.98
N LYS A 425 -15.92 17.41 -6.50
CA LYS A 425 -17.19 17.53 -7.22
C LYS A 425 -17.72 18.97 -7.15
N THR A 426 -18.28 19.45 -8.26
CA THR A 426 -18.94 20.76 -8.35
C THR A 426 -20.06 20.86 -7.31
N GLY A 427 -20.16 22.01 -6.63
CA GLY A 427 -21.12 22.25 -5.56
C GLY A 427 -20.64 21.84 -4.16
N TYR A 428 -19.43 21.26 -4.04
CA TYR A 428 -18.85 20.96 -2.72
C TYR A 428 -18.25 22.21 -2.05
N ASP A 429 -17.65 23.11 -2.83
CA ASP A 429 -17.01 24.33 -2.35
C ASP A 429 -17.25 25.49 -3.32
N ALA A 430 -17.92 26.54 -2.85
CA ALA A 430 -18.32 27.67 -3.69
C ALA A 430 -17.11 28.45 -4.25
N GLU A 431 -16.03 28.58 -3.49
CA GLU A 431 -14.81 29.26 -3.96
C GLU A 431 -14.16 28.47 -5.10
N LEU A 432 -14.06 27.14 -4.97
CA LEU A 432 -13.55 26.29 -6.05
C LEU A 432 -14.42 26.38 -7.30
N ASP A 433 -15.74 26.34 -7.15
CA ASP A 433 -16.68 26.44 -8.28
C ASP A 433 -16.53 27.78 -9.02
N GLU A 434 -16.41 28.90 -8.29
CA GLU A 434 -16.17 30.22 -8.88
C GLU A 434 -14.84 30.28 -9.64
N LEU A 435 -13.78 29.72 -9.07
CA LEU A 435 -12.46 29.68 -9.69
C LEU A 435 -12.43 28.78 -10.94
N GLN A 436 -13.15 27.65 -10.91
CA GLN A 436 -13.29 26.76 -12.06
C GLN A 436 -14.12 27.41 -13.18
N ALA A 437 -15.22 28.09 -12.85
CA ALA A 437 -16.05 28.82 -13.81
C ALA A 437 -15.26 29.91 -14.55
N LEU A 438 -14.35 30.61 -13.87
CA LEU A 438 -13.44 31.57 -14.52
C LEU A 438 -12.53 30.91 -15.57
N SER A 439 -12.15 29.65 -15.37
CA SER A 439 -11.33 28.89 -16.32
C SER A 439 -12.17 28.28 -17.45
N GLU A 440 -13.41 27.84 -17.21
CA GLU A 440 -14.28 27.32 -18.26
C GLU A 440 -14.71 28.41 -19.26
N ASN A 441 -14.98 29.61 -18.74
CA ASN A 441 -15.27 30.79 -19.56
C ASN A 441 -14.08 31.22 -20.45
N ALA A 442 -12.88 30.66 -20.24
CA ALA A 442 -11.74 30.89 -21.12
C ALA A 442 -11.98 30.38 -22.53
N GLY A 443 -12.59 29.20 -22.70
CA GLY A 443 -12.86 28.65 -24.02
C GLY A 443 -13.75 29.59 -24.85
N GLN A 444 -14.82 30.09 -24.24
CA GLN A 444 -15.74 31.02 -24.89
C GLN A 444 -15.06 32.35 -25.21
N PHE A 445 -14.29 32.92 -24.27
CA PHE A 445 -13.54 34.15 -24.50
C PHE A 445 -12.58 34.02 -25.69
N LEU A 446 -11.89 32.89 -25.84
CA LEU A 446 -10.95 32.65 -26.95
C LEU A 446 -11.67 32.54 -28.30
N MET A 447 -12.85 31.88 -28.32
CA MET A 447 -13.68 31.82 -29.53
C MET A 447 -14.21 33.20 -29.94
N ASP A 448 -14.69 33.97 -28.98
CA ASP A 448 -15.20 35.33 -29.21
C ASP A 448 -14.08 36.27 -29.67
N LEU A 449 -12.89 36.15 -29.07
CA LEU A 449 -11.69 36.88 -29.47
C LEU A 449 -11.25 36.50 -30.89
N GLU A 450 -11.22 35.21 -31.23
CA GLU A 450 -10.88 34.74 -32.58
C GLU A 450 -11.84 35.30 -33.63
N ALA A 451 -13.15 35.23 -33.38
CA ALA A 451 -14.17 35.74 -34.29
C ALA A 451 -14.04 37.26 -34.48
N ARG A 452 -13.85 38.00 -33.39
CA ARG A 452 -13.66 39.46 -33.41
C ARG A 452 -12.40 39.87 -34.15
N GLU A 453 -11.28 39.19 -33.92
CA GLU A 453 -10.01 39.51 -34.58
C GLU A 453 -10.03 39.13 -36.07
N LYS A 454 -10.69 38.03 -36.46
CA LYS A 454 -10.94 37.71 -37.87
C LYS A 454 -11.74 38.80 -38.57
N ALA A 455 -12.82 39.28 -37.94
CA ALA A 455 -13.65 40.34 -38.49
C ALA A 455 -12.91 41.68 -38.58
N ARG A 456 -12.09 42.00 -37.58
CA ARG A 456 -11.31 43.26 -37.51
C ARG A 456 -10.19 43.32 -38.54
N THR A 457 -9.46 42.23 -38.71
CA THR A 457 -8.24 42.19 -39.54
C THR A 457 -8.49 41.71 -40.97
N GLY A 458 -9.62 41.03 -41.22
CA GLY A 458 -9.89 40.39 -42.50
C GLY A 458 -9.02 39.16 -42.77
N LEU A 459 -8.35 38.61 -41.76
CA LEU A 459 -7.44 37.46 -41.87
C LEU A 459 -8.18 36.15 -41.51
N PRO A 460 -8.70 35.37 -42.49
CA PRO A 460 -9.59 34.24 -42.22
C PRO A 460 -8.88 33.05 -41.54
N ASN A 461 -7.56 32.93 -41.69
CA ASN A 461 -6.77 31.82 -41.15
C ASN A 461 -6.19 32.10 -39.75
N LEU A 462 -6.58 33.20 -39.11
CA LEU A 462 -6.21 33.53 -37.74
C LEU A 462 -6.76 32.46 -36.80
N LYS A 463 -5.90 31.94 -35.91
CA LYS A 463 -6.31 31.00 -34.86
C LYS A 463 -5.80 31.44 -33.51
N VAL A 464 -6.66 31.39 -32.49
CA VAL A 464 -6.24 31.59 -31.11
C VAL A 464 -5.96 30.21 -30.50
N GLY A 465 -4.81 30.05 -29.86
CA GLY A 465 -4.38 28.78 -29.31
C GLY A 465 -3.62 28.91 -27.99
N TYR A 466 -3.30 27.78 -27.38
CA TYR A 466 -2.50 27.68 -26.16
C TYR A 466 -1.36 26.68 -26.33
N ASN A 467 -0.19 27.01 -25.80
CA ASN A 467 0.97 26.13 -25.70
C ASN A 467 1.52 26.19 -24.28
N ARG A 468 1.89 25.03 -23.71
CA ARG A 468 2.45 24.95 -22.35
C ARG A 468 3.70 25.82 -22.12
N ILE A 469 4.53 26.05 -23.14
CA ILE A 469 5.80 26.79 -23.04
C ILE A 469 5.57 28.29 -23.25
N HIS A 470 4.75 28.66 -24.25
CA HIS A 470 4.58 30.05 -24.67
C HIS A 470 3.20 30.63 -24.37
N GLY A 471 2.37 29.97 -23.56
CA GLY A 471 1.05 30.47 -23.16
C GLY A 471 0.05 30.56 -24.32
N TYR A 472 -0.91 31.47 -24.18
CA TYR A 472 -1.87 31.80 -25.22
C TYR A 472 -1.21 32.57 -26.36
N PHE A 473 -1.71 32.39 -27.58
CA PHE A 473 -1.18 33.09 -28.76
C PHE A 473 -2.24 33.22 -29.85
N ILE A 474 -1.99 34.16 -30.76
CA ILE A 474 -2.67 34.30 -32.04
C ILE A 474 -1.71 33.81 -33.12
N GLU A 475 -2.09 32.78 -33.87
CA GLU A 475 -1.30 32.18 -34.94
C GLU A 475 -1.79 32.66 -36.30
N LEU A 476 -0.85 33.12 -37.13
CA LEU A 476 -1.08 33.56 -38.50
C LEU A 476 -0.12 32.83 -39.46
N PRO A 477 -0.57 32.40 -40.65
CA PRO A 477 0.33 31.92 -41.69
C PRO A 477 1.36 32.99 -42.06
N ARG A 478 2.59 32.58 -42.37
CA ARG A 478 3.71 33.51 -42.59
C ARG A 478 3.44 34.60 -43.64
N VAL A 479 2.68 34.28 -44.68
CA VAL A 479 2.26 35.24 -45.73
C VAL A 479 1.31 36.31 -45.19
N GLN A 480 0.46 35.96 -44.22
CA GLN A 480 -0.50 36.87 -43.60
C GLN A 480 0.09 37.60 -42.39
N ALA A 481 1.19 37.10 -41.82
CA ALA A 481 1.85 37.70 -40.66
C ALA A 481 2.45 39.08 -40.95
N GLU A 482 2.80 39.39 -42.21
CA GLU A 482 3.23 40.74 -42.61
C GLU A 482 2.10 41.78 -42.56
N GLN A 483 0.84 41.32 -42.58
CA GLN A 483 -0.36 42.14 -42.46
C GLN A 483 -0.86 42.22 -41.01
N ALA A 484 -0.11 41.66 -40.06
CA ALA A 484 -0.47 41.70 -38.65
C ALA A 484 -0.50 43.15 -38.13
N PRO A 485 -1.54 43.54 -37.38
CA PRO A 485 -1.62 44.86 -36.78
C PRO A 485 -0.44 45.20 -35.84
N ALA A 486 -0.17 46.50 -35.63
CA ALA A 486 0.92 46.94 -34.77
C ALA A 486 0.74 46.57 -33.28
N ASP A 487 -0.49 46.32 -32.82
CA ASP A 487 -0.80 45.87 -31.47
C ASP A 487 -0.46 44.38 -31.22
N TYR A 488 -0.04 43.66 -32.26
CA TYR A 488 0.36 42.26 -32.16
C TYR A 488 1.84 42.15 -31.84
N ILE A 489 2.15 41.71 -30.63
CA ILE A 489 3.53 41.54 -30.17
C ILE A 489 3.99 40.13 -30.55
N ARG A 490 5.00 40.00 -31.41
CA ARG A 490 5.49 38.70 -31.87
C ARG A 490 6.11 37.92 -30.70
N ARG A 491 5.66 36.67 -30.50
CA ARG A 491 6.04 35.79 -29.38
C ARG A 491 6.88 34.59 -29.81
N GLN A 492 6.59 34.00 -30.98
CA GLN A 492 7.31 32.83 -31.51
C GLN A 492 7.22 32.77 -33.04
N THR A 493 8.31 32.42 -33.71
CA THR A 493 8.36 32.17 -35.16
C THR A 493 8.44 30.67 -35.44
N LEU A 494 7.55 30.13 -36.28
CA LEU A 494 7.54 28.72 -36.70
C LEU A 494 7.86 28.61 -38.20
N LYS A 495 8.12 27.38 -38.67
CA LYS A 495 8.49 27.11 -40.08
C LYS A 495 7.44 27.59 -41.09
N GLY A 496 6.16 27.59 -40.72
CA GLY A 496 5.04 27.99 -41.60
C GLY A 496 4.09 29.06 -41.03
N ALA A 497 4.29 29.49 -39.79
CA ALA A 497 3.37 30.39 -39.10
C ALA A 497 4.12 31.29 -38.12
N GLU A 498 3.49 32.39 -37.73
CA GLU A 498 3.97 33.29 -36.69
C GLU A 498 2.93 33.43 -35.59
N ARG A 499 3.42 33.49 -34.36
CA ARG A 499 2.59 33.60 -33.16
C ARG A 499 2.78 34.95 -32.50
N PHE A 500 1.66 35.58 -32.17
CA PHE A 500 1.57 36.90 -31.57
C PHE A 500 0.81 36.85 -30.24
N ILE A 501 0.96 37.90 -29.43
CA ILE A 501 0.17 38.15 -28.23
C ILE A 501 -0.31 39.60 -28.25
N THR A 502 -1.54 39.85 -27.81
CA THR A 502 -2.08 41.21 -27.64
C THR A 502 -2.13 41.56 -26.14
N PRO A 503 -2.15 42.85 -25.77
CA PRO A 503 -2.30 43.26 -24.37
C PRO A 503 -3.57 42.69 -23.71
N GLU A 504 -4.68 42.63 -24.45
CA GLU A 504 -5.93 42.02 -23.97
C GLU A 504 -5.78 40.52 -23.69
N LEU A 505 -5.22 39.77 -24.66
CA LEU A 505 -5.00 38.33 -24.49
C LEU A 505 -3.97 38.05 -23.39
N LYS A 506 -3.01 38.95 -23.16
CA LYS A 506 -2.05 38.84 -22.06
C LYS A 506 -2.71 39.06 -20.70
N ALA A 507 -3.55 40.09 -20.56
CA ALA A 507 -4.32 40.32 -19.33
C ALA A 507 -5.26 39.13 -19.02
N PHE A 508 -5.86 38.56 -20.06
CA PHE A 508 -6.67 37.35 -19.95
C PHE A 508 -5.84 36.13 -19.53
N GLU A 509 -4.68 35.90 -20.16
CA GLU A 509 -3.72 34.84 -19.82
C GLU A 509 -3.36 34.88 -18.33
N ASP A 510 -2.98 36.06 -17.83
CA ASP A 510 -2.56 36.23 -16.44
C ASP A 510 -3.73 35.96 -15.47
N LYS A 511 -4.94 36.42 -15.80
CA LYS A 511 -6.14 36.15 -15.00
C LYS A 511 -6.52 34.66 -15.00
N ALA A 512 -6.52 34.01 -16.16
CA ALA A 512 -6.89 32.61 -16.31
C ALA A 512 -5.89 31.66 -15.63
N LEU A 513 -4.58 31.89 -15.82
CA LEU A 513 -3.53 31.11 -15.16
C LEU A 513 -3.55 31.31 -13.64
N SER A 514 -3.82 32.55 -13.17
CA SER A 514 -4.01 32.82 -11.75
C SER A 514 -5.22 32.08 -11.17
N ALA A 515 -6.36 32.09 -11.86
CA ALA A 515 -7.55 31.36 -11.44
C ALA A 515 -7.30 29.85 -11.39
N GLN A 516 -6.66 29.27 -12.42
CA GLN A 516 -6.34 27.85 -12.49
C GLN A 516 -5.40 27.40 -11.36
N SER A 517 -4.35 28.18 -11.08
CA SER A 517 -3.42 27.89 -9.98
C SER A 517 -4.08 27.98 -8.61
N ARG A 518 -4.95 28.98 -8.39
CA ARG A 518 -5.75 29.12 -7.16
C ARG A 518 -6.75 27.98 -7.02
N ALA A 519 -7.45 27.60 -8.09
CA ALA A 519 -8.38 26.47 -8.09
C ALA A 519 -7.67 25.18 -7.66
N LEU A 520 -6.50 24.89 -8.26
CA LEU A 520 -5.72 23.70 -7.92
C LEU A 520 -5.22 23.73 -6.48
N ALA A 521 -4.80 24.89 -5.97
CA ALA A 521 -4.37 25.04 -4.57
C ALA A 521 -5.55 24.82 -3.60
N ARG A 522 -6.72 25.40 -3.89
CA ARG A 522 -7.96 25.21 -3.12
C ARG A 522 -8.39 23.76 -3.12
N GLU A 523 -8.38 23.12 -4.28
CA GLU A 523 -8.74 21.71 -4.43
C GLU A 523 -7.82 20.78 -3.63
N LYS A 524 -6.50 21.03 -3.65
CA LYS A 524 -5.54 20.30 -2.81
C LYS A 524 -5.81 20.50 -1.32
N ALA A 525 -6.16 21.71 -0.90
CA ALA A 525 -6.50 21.99 0.50
C ALA A 525 -7.78 21.26 0.93
N LEU A 526 -8.82 21.25 0.10
CA LEU A 526 -10.06 20.50 0.34
C LEU A 526 -9.82 18.99 0.41
N TYR A 527 -8.95 18.46 -0.47
CA TYR A 527 -8.56 17.06 -0.44
C TYR A 527 -7.84 16.69 0.88
N GLU A 528 -6.92 17.54 1.34
CA GLU A 528 -6.25 17.33 2.63
C GLU A 528 -7.24 17.40 3.79
N GLU A 529 -8.17 18.36 3.77
CA GLU A 529 -9.22 18.46 4.78
C GLU A 529 -10.10 17.20 4.82
N LEU A 530 -10.43 16.62 3.66
CA LEU A 530 -11.15 15.34 3.59
C LEU A 530 -10.34 14.22 4.26
N LEU A 531 -9.04 14.10 3.98
CA LEU A 531 -8.19 13.12 4.65
C LEU A 531 -8.17 13.33 6.16
N GLU A 532 -8.11 14.58 6.63
CA GLU A 532 -8.15 14.88 8.07
C GLU A 532 -9.47 14.50 8.71
N ARG A 533 -10.60 14.75 8.05
CA ARG A 533 -11.92 14.32 8.51
C ARG A 533 -12.04 12.79 8.57
N LEU A 534 -11.43 12.07 7.63
CA LEU A 534 -11.43 10.60 7.61
C LEU A 534 -10.50 9.97 8.66
N ILE A 535 -9.36 10.61 8.95
CA ILE A 535 -8.39 10.14 9.96
C ILE A 535 -8.83 10.48 11.38
N GLY A 536 -9.49 11.64 11.54
CA GLY A 536 -9.93 12.16 12.83
C GLY A 536 -10.90 11.23 13.56
N PRO A 537 -11.01 11.35 14.90
CA PRO A 537 -12.06 10.64 15.61
C PRO A 537 -13.42 11.04 15.02
N PRO A 538 -14.36 10.10 14.82
CA PRO A 538 -15.70 10.45 14.35
C PRO A 538 -16.26 11.51 15.31
N ARG A 539 -16.57 12.70 14.79
CA ARG A 539 -17.22 13.74 15.58
C ARG A 539 -18.61 13.23 15.93
N SER A 540 -18.76 12.61 17.09
CA SER A 540 -20.08 12.36 17.64
C SER A 540 -20.72 13.70 17.98
N ALA A 541 -21.92 13.94 17.44
CA ALA A 541 -22.80 14.97 17.94
C ALA A 541 -22.97 14.83 19.47
N PRO A 542 -23.12 15.94 20.22
CA PRO A 542 -23.23 15.87 21.68
C PRO A 542 -24.57 15.21 22.05
N GLY A 543 -24.53 13.91 22.38
CA GLY A 543 -25.73 13.19 22.84
C GLY A 543 -25.72 11.68 22.65
N GLN A 544 -24.88 11.11 21.79
CA GLN A 544 -24.77 9.66 21.62
C GLN A 544 -23.37 9.16 22.00
N ARG A 545 -23.27 8.52 23.17
CA ARG A 545 -22.13 7.67 23.51
C ARG A 545 -22.15 6.42 22.62
N LEU A 546 -21.71 6.56 21.38
CA LEU A 546 -21.29 5.44 20.54
C LEU A 546 -19.80 5.21 20.79
N GLY A 547 -19.46 3.98 21.15
CA GLY A 547 -18.11 3.60 21.54
C GLY A 547 -17.10 3.89 20.43
N ALA A 548 -16.03 4.60 20.78
CA ALA A 548 -14.79 4.57 20.04
C ALA A 548 -14.30 3.10 19.97
N GLY A 549 -14.57 2.42 18.86
CA GLY A 549 -14.20 1.03 18.69
C GLY A 549 -15.00 0.35 17.58
N GLY A 550 -14.63 0.59 16.33
CA GLY A 550 -15.35 -0.02 15.20
C GLY A 550 -14.67 0.18 13.86
N THR A 551 -13.37 -0.07 13.76
CA THR A 551 -12.65 -0.44 12.51
C THR A 551 -11.31 -1.05 12.94
N GLY A 552 -11.33 -2.37 13.20
CA GLY A 552 -10.14 -3.12 13.68
C GLY A 552 -10.41 -4.15 14.78
N ARG A 553 -11.67 -4.34 15.20
CA ARG A 553 -12.05 -5.35 16.21
C ARG A 553 -12.76 -6.60 15.66
N ALA A 554 -12.89 -6.74 14.35
CA ALA A 554 -13.46 -7.94 13.75
C ALA A 554 -12.40 -9.04 13.63
N GLY A 555 -12.55 -10.08 14.46
CA GLY A 555 -11.96 -11.40 14.24
C GLY A 555 -10.55 -11.63 14.78
N GLU A 556 -10.33 -11.48 16.10
CA GLU A 556 -9.45 -12.36 16.92
C GLU A 556 -9.11 -11.79 18.31
N SER A 557 -9.59 -10.60 18.71
CA SER A 557 -9.25 -10.05 20.03
C SER A 557 -10.10 -10.62 21.17
N ARG A 558 -9.51 -11.58 21.88
CA ARG A 558 -9.80 -11.97 23.27
C ARG A 558 -10.30 -10.79 24.11
N ARG A 559 -11.53 -10.87 24.62
CA ARG A 559 -11.92 -10.13 25.83
C ARG A 559 -11.46 -10.93 27.04
N THR A 560 -10.62 -10.31 27.86
CA THR A 560 -10.16 -10.79 29.16
C THR A 560 -11.26 -10.66 30.23
N ARG A 561 -11.57 -11.81 30.87
CA ARG A 561 -12.04 -12.08 32.25
C ARG A 561 -12.72 -10.98 33.08
N ALA A 562 -13.91 -11.31 33.59
CA ALA A 562 -14.21 -11.34 35.02
C ALA A 562 -15.54 -12.10 35.25
N GLU A 563 -15.53 -13.21 35.99
CA GLU A 563 -16.61 -13.68 36.90
C GLU A 563 -16.18 -14.97 37.64
N PRO A 564 -16.79 -15.28 38.82
CA PRO A 564 -16.13 -15.98 39.92
C PRO A 564 -16.04 -17.50 39.73
N ARG A 565 -15.03 -18.08 40.39
CA ARG A 565 -14.85 -19.53 40.53
C ARG A 565 -16.14 -20.23 41.00
N PRO A 566 -16.57 -21.32 40.36
CA PRO A 566 -17.22 -22.41 41.06
C PRO A 566 -16.15 -23.39 41.57
N GLU A 567 -16.38 -23.87 42.79
CA GLU A 567 -15.54 -24.80 43.53
C GLU A 567 -15.31 -26.10 42.75
N SER A 568 -14.07 -26.59 42.78
CA SER A 568 -13.71 -27.91 42.29
C SER A 568 -14.24 -28.99 43.25
N PRO A 569 -14.93 -30.03 42.78
CA PRO A 569 -14.88 -31.31 43.45
C PRO A 569 -13.65 -32.07 42.96
N THR A 570 -12.84 -32.46 43.94
CA THR A 570 -11.71 -33.38 43.85
C THR A 570 -12.06 -34.62 43.03
N VAL A 571 -11.50 -34.79 41.83
CA VAL A 571 -11.55 -36.08 41.10
C VAL A 571 -10.18 -36.74 41.19
N ARG A 572 -10.16 -37.87 41.91
CA ARG A 572 -9.03 -38.78 42.04
C ARG A 572 -8.50 -39.19 40.66
N ARG A 573 -7.18 -39.26 40.55
CA ARG A 573 -6.45 -39.89 39.43
C ARG A 573 -7.05 -41.25 39.10
N THR A 574 -7.72 -41.34 37.96
CA THR A 574 -7.95 -42.58 37.24
C THR A 574 -7.42 -42.38 35.83
N HIS A 575 -6.57 -43.30 35.38
CA HIS A 575 -6.00 -43.34 34.04
C HIS A 575 -7.14 -43.40 33.01
N LEU A 576 -7.28 -42.34 32.19
CA LEU A 576 -8.05 -42.39 30.95
C LEU A 576 -7.09 -42.61 29.77
N PRO A 577 -7.34 -43.61 28.89
CA PRO A 577 -6.53 -43.80 27.69
C PRO A 577 -6.84 -42.72 26.66
N ALA A 578 -5.83 -42.32 25.90
CA ALA A 578 -5.96 -41.44 24.75
C ALA A 578 -6.88 -42.09 23.70
N HIS A 579 -8.11 -41.59 23.56
CA HIS A 579 -8.95 -41.90 22.41
C HIS A 579 -8.34 -41.23 21.17
N ARG A 580 -7.55 -41.99 20.39
CA ARG A 580 -7.29 -41.69 18.98
C ARG A 580 -8.61 -41.86 18.22
N ALA A 581 -9.16 -40.77 17.70
CA ALA A 581 -10.25 -40.86 16.73
C ALA A 581 -9.78 -41.66 15.51
N GLY A 582 -10.59 -42.63 15.07
CA GLY A 582 -10.33 -43.42 13.86
C GLY A 582 -10.37 -42.56 12.59
N PRO A 583 -9.86 -43.08 11.45
CA PRO A 583 -9.80 -42.33 10.21
C PRO A 583 -11.21 -41.94 9.72
N PRO A 584 -11.37 -40.77 9.05
CA PRO A 584 -12.64 -40.37 8.49
C PRO A 584 -13.08 -41.36 7.39
N SER A 585 -14.34 -41.82 7.44
CA SER A 585 -14.92 -42.65 6.40
C SER A 585 -15.03 -41.86 5.09
N GLY A 586 -14.26 -42.25 4.06
CA GLY A 586 -14.36 -41.69 2.70
C GLY A 586 -13.59 -40.39 2.44
N GLY A 587 -12.58 -40.04 3.25
CA GLY A 587 -11.79 -38.82 3.09
C GLY A 587 -11.12 -38.69 1.70
N ARG A 588 -11.29 -37.53 1.07
CA ARG A 588 -10.72 -37.15 -0.24
C ARG A 588 -9.64 -36.08 -0.08
N ALA A 589 -8.60 -36.11 -0.91
CA ALA A 589 -7.51 -35.13 -0.87
C ALA A 589 -7.94 -33.82 -1.57
N GLY A 590 -8.10 -32.73 -0.81
CA GLY A 590 -8.67 -31.47 -1.31
C GLY A 590 -8.00 -30.90 -2.58
N ALA A 591 -6.66 -30.92 -2.67
CA ALA A 591 -5.95 -30.50 -3.87
C ALA A 591 -5.85 -31.59 -4.94
N GLY A 592 -5.64 -32.85 -4.54
CA GLY A 592 -5.40 -33.97 -5.46
C GLY A 592 -6.60 -34.33 -6.35
N ASP A 593 -7.82 -34.15 -5.86
CA ASP A 593 -9.03 -34.52 -6.62
C ASP A 593 -9.40 -33.49 -7.69
N THR A 594 -9.18 -32.20 -7.41
CA THR A 594 -9.43 -31.12 -8.38
C THR A 594 -8.50 -31.23 -9.59
N VAL A 595 -7.24 -31.62 -9.36
CA VAL A 595 -6.24 -31.86 -10.42
C VAL A 595 -6.56 -33.13 -11.23
N ARG A 596 -7.16 -34.17 -10.61
CA ARG A 596 -7.60 -35.37 -11.35
C ARG A 596 -8.82 -35.11 -12.25
N GLY A 597 -9.69 -34.18 -11.88
CA GLY A 597 -10.89 -33.80 -12.66
C GLY A 597 -10.61 -33.03 -13.96
N GLN A 598 -9.39 -32.53 -14.18
CA GLN A 598 -9.01 -31.71 -15.34
C GLN A 598 -8.17 -32.44 -16.40
N ARG A 599 -8.04 -33.77 -16.34
CA ARG A 599 -7.44 -34.55 -17.45
C ARG A 599 -8.50 -34.80 -18.54
N PRO A 600 -8.31 -34.34 -19.79
CA PRO A 600 -9.19 -34.73 -20.88
C PRO A 600 -9.09 -36.25 -21.11
N GLY A 601 -10.23 -36.89 -21.27
CA GLY A 601 -10.37 -38.35 -21.31
C GLY A 601 -9.45 -38.99 -22.35
N ALA A 602 -8.60 -39.91 -21.90
CA ALA A 602 -7.95 -40.87 -22.78
C ALA A 602 -9.02 -41.87 -23.26
N GLY A 603 -9.52 -41.64 -24.47
CA GLY A 603 -10.46 -42.52 -25.15
C GLY A 603 -9.85 -43.91 -25.35
N CYS A 604 -10.67 -44.93 -25.08
CA CYS A 604 -10.43 -46.31 -25.44
C CYS A 604 -10.12 -46.44 -26.94
N ARG A 605 -9.06 -47.14 -27.31
CA ARG A 605 -8.93 -47.77 -28.64
C ARG A 605 -8.44 -49.20 -28.47
N HIS A 606 -9.25 -50.11 -29.01
CA HIS A 606 -8.92 -51.52 -29.26
C HIS A 606 -7.78 -51.63 -30.29
N PRO A 607 -7.03 -52.75 -30.30
CA PRO A 607 -5.89 -52.95 -31.17
C PRO A 607 -6.35 -53.54 -32.51
N ASP A 608 -5.74 -53.09 -33.60
CA ASP A 608 -5.75 -53.84 -34.85
C ASP A 608 -4.43 -53.68 -35.61
N ALA A 609 -4.13 -54.73 -36.37
CA ALA A 609 -2.83 -55.22 -36.79
C ALA A 609 -2.13 -54.47 -37.95
N GLY A 610 -0.85 -54.80 -38.17
CA GLY A 610 -0.12 -54.64 -39.45
C GLY A 610 1.04 -53.65 -39.38
N ASP A 611 2.26 -54.04 -38.99
CA ASP A 611 3.32 -54.71 -39.78
C ASP A 611 4.28 -53.73 -40.51
N HIS A 612 5.57 -54.08 -40.40
CA HIS A 612 6.74 -53.72 -41.19
C HIS A 612 7.73 -52.59 -40.80
N ARG A 613 8.94 -53.11 -40.51
CA ARG A 613 10.32 -52.65 -40.83
C ARG A 613 10.93 -51.56 -39.94
N SER A 614 11.84 -51.87 -39.01
CA SER A 614 13.23 -52.36 -39.13
C SER A 614 14.28 -51.26 -39.37
N GLU A 615 15.14 -51.14 -38.36
CA GLU A 615 16.60 -50.92 -38.42
C GLU A 615 17.25 -49.52 -38.27
N HIS A 616 18.15 -49.49 -37.26
CA HIS A 616 19.39 -48.71 -37.08
C HIS A 616 19.27 -47.21 -36.72
N GLY A 617 19.99 -46.66 -35.72
CA GLY A 617 21.02 -47.21 -34.84
C GLY A 617 21.62 -46.13 -33.93
N ARG A 618 22.18 -46.60 -32.82
CA ARG A 618 23.05 -45.96 -31.80
C ARG A 618 22.52 -44.81 -30.95
#